data_AF-A0A7G5Z490-F1
#
_entry.id   AF-A0A7G5Z490-F1
#
_cell.length_a   1.000
_cell.length_b   1.000
_cell.length_c   1.000
_cell.angle_alpha   90.00
_cell.angle_beta   90.00
_cell.angle_gamma   90.00
#
_symmetry.space_group_name_H-M   'P 1'
#
loop_
_entity.id
_entity.type
_entity.pdbx_description
1 polymer ?
#
loop_
_entity_poly.entity_id
_entity_poly.type
_entity_poly.pdbx_seq_one_letter_code
_entity_poly.pdbx_strand_id
1 'polypeptide(L)'
;MLQSPPSQFEVTFNQPMALKRIALTDDTDSEVAVTATPAQPDASSATVLLPQLDPGTYKLHWVGSDANGNELAGDLSFMVHHSR
;
A
#
# COMPACT_ATOMS: atom_id res chain seq x y z
N MET A 1 14.22 -2.46 -2.73
CA MET A 1 14.49 -3.91 -2.74
C MET A 1 14.33 -4.42 -1.32
N LEU A 2 13.52 -5.47 -1.12
CA LEU A 2 13.22 -6.06 0.19
C LEU A 2 13.80 -7.48 0.26
N GLN A 3 14.47 -7.79 1.37
CA GLN A 3 15.10 -9.10 1.60
C GLN A 3 14.08 -10.20 1.93
N SER A 4 12.88 -9.81 2.31
CA SER A 4 11.75 -10.69 2.62
C SER A 4 10.45 -10.04 2.15
N PRO A 5 9.40 -10.82 1.85
CA PRO A 5 8.09 -10.28 1.53
C PRO A 5 7.60 -9.36 2.66
N PRO A 6 7.21 -8.11 2.36
CA PRO A 6 6.60 -7.25 3.37
C PRO A 6 5.24 -7.81 3.77
N SER A 7 4.96 -7.88 5.07
CA SER A 7 3.65 -8.27 5.58
C SER A 7 2.65 -7.12 5.66
N GLN A 8 3.14 -5.88 5.57
CA GLN A 8 2.31 -4.68 5.64
C GLN A 8 2.88 -3.54 4.79
N PHE A 9 1.98 -2.70 4.31
CA PHE A 9 2.25 -1.38 3.78
C PHE A 9 1.78 -0.34 4.80
N GLU A 10 2.64 0.63 5.10
CA GLU A 10 2.28 1.78 5.94
C GLU A 10 2.54 3.07 5.18
N VAL A 11 1.57 3.97 5.21
CA VAL A 11 1.70 5.34 4.72
C VAL A 11 1.49 6.30 5.89
N THR A 12 2.36 7.29 6.01
CA THR A 12 2.27 8.37 6.99
C THR A 12 2.00 9.68 6.28
N PHE A 13 1.02 10.41 6.77
CA PHE A 13 0.59 11.69 6.25
C PHE A 13 1.01 12.81 7.20
N ASN A 14 1.38 13.97 6.65
CA ASN A 14 1.71 15.16 7.43
C ASN A 14 0.46 15.86 8.01
N GLN A 15 -0.72 15.46 7.54
CA GLN A 15 -2.04 15.94 7.94
C GLN A 15 -2.96 14.72 8.12
N PRO A 16 -4.04 14.80 8.90
CA PRO A 16 -4.98 13.70 9.04
C PRO A 16 -5.62 13.30 7.70
N MET A 17 -5.54 12.03 7.31
CA MET A 17 -6.08 11.51 6.05
C MET A 17 -6.65 10.10 6.22
N ALA A 18 -7.71 9.80 5.47
CA ALA A 18 -8.25 8.45 5.36
C ALA A 18 -7.79 7.78 4.07
N LEU A 19 -7.13 6.62 4.17
CA LEU A 19 -6.83 5.78 3.01
C LEU A 19 -8.13 5.24 2.40
N LYS A 20 -8.33 5.49 1.11
CA LYS A 20 -9.56 5.14 0.37
C LYS A 20 -9.36 3.96 -0.57
N ARG A 21 -8.19 3.90 -1.22
CA ARG A 21 -7.88 2.87 -2.20
C ARG A 21 -6.44 2.44 -2.04
N ILE A 22 -6.23 1.15 -2.26
CA ILE A 22 -4.92 0.57 -2.48
C ILE A 22 -5.06 -0.45 -3.60
N ALA A 23 -4.14 -0.40 -4.56
CA ALA A 23 -4.05 -1.34 -5.65
C ALA A 23 -2.61 -1.84 -5.71
N LEU A 24 -2.44 -3.16 -5.63
CA LEU A 24 -1.15 -3.83 -5.74
C LEU A 24 -1.18 -4.67 -7.00
N THR A 25 -0.19 -4.52 -7.86
CA THR A 25 -0.03 -5.35 -9.05
C THR A 25 1.35 -6.00 -9.07
N ASP A 26 1.43 -7.19 -9.65
CA ASP A 26 2.69 -7.86 -9.93
C ASP A 26 3.34 -7.35 -11.24
N ASP A 27 4.40 -8.02 -11.68
CA ASP A 27 5.17 -7.69 -12.88
C ASP A 27 4.46 -8.06 -14.19
N THR A 28 3.38 -8.84 -14.11
CA THR A 28 2.46 -9.13 -15.21
C THR A 28 1.30 -8.13 -15.29
N ASP A 29 1.32 -7.10 -14.44
CA ASP A 29 0.23 -6.15 -14.20
C ASP A 29 -1.07 -6.85 -13.71
N SER A 30 -0.95 -8.04 -13.11
CA SER A 30 -2.08 -8.74 -12.48
C SER A 30 -2.34 -8.19 -11.09
N GLU A 31 -3.61 -8.03 -10.73
CA GLU A 31 -4.02 -7.52 -9.42
C GLU A 31 -3.78 -8.55 -8.31
N VAL A 32 -3.09 -8.13 -7.27
CA VAL A 32 -2.86 -8.90 -6.04
C VAL A 32 -3.86 -8.42 -5.00
N ALA A 33 -4.72 -9.34 -4.56
CA ALA A 33 -5.76 -9.04 -3.57
C ALA A 33 -5.14 -8.53 -2.26
N VAL A 34 -5.47 -7.31 -1.88
CA VAL A 34 -5.02 -6.66 -0.65
C VAL A 34 -6.21 -6.32 0.23
N THR A 35 -6.09 -6.64 1.51
CA THR A 35 -7.14 -6.31 2.48
C THR A 35 -6.81 -4.97 3.10
N ALA A 36 -7.40 -3.91 2.56
CA ALA A 36 -7.30 -2.59 3.18
C ALA A 36 -8.04 -2.60 4.52
N THR A 37 -7.30 -2.42 5.61
CA THR A 37 -7.94 -2.09 6.89
C THR A 37 -8.52 -0.68 6.74
N PRO A 38 -9.79 -0.45 7.10
CA PRO A 38 -10.36 0.89 7.05
C PRO A 38 -9.48 1.84 7.88
N ALA A 39 -8.94 2.88 7.24
CA ALA A 39 -8.24 3.92 7.97
C ALA A 39 -9.24 4.61 8.90
N GLN A 40 -8.86 4.80 10.16
CA GLN A 40 -9.67 5.62 11.06
C GLN A 40 -9.74 7.05 10.50
N PRO A 41 -10.91 7.71 10.59
CA PRO A 41 -10.99 9.14 10.34
C PRO A 41 -9.95 9.85 11.19
N ASP A 42 -9.26 10.82 10.58
CA ASP A 42 -8.26 11.67 11.22
C ASP A 42 -6.97 10.97 11.70
N ALA A 43 -6.64 9.80 11.16
CA ALA A 43 -5.34 9.18 11.40
C ALA A 43 -4.22 9.88 10.59
N SER A 44 -3.05 10.04 11.20
CA SER A 44 -1.83 10.47 10.50
C SER A 44 -1.08 9.32 9.85
N SER A 45 -1.55 8.09 10.00
CA SER A 45 -1.04 6.93 9.27
C SER A 45 -2.15 5.92 8.96
N ALA A 46 -1.92 5.12 7.92
CA ALA A 46 -2.77 3.99 7.58
C ALA A 46 -1.90 2.77 7.29
N THR A 47 -2.35 1.61 7.77
CA THR A 47 -1.67 0.33 7.58
C THR A 47 -2.57 -0.63 6.81
N VAL A 48 -2.01 -1.26 5.78
CA VAL A 48 -2.65 -2.31 4.99
C VAL A 48 -1.86 -3.59 5.14
N LEU A 49 -2.56 -4.68 5.47
CA LEU A 49 -1.94 -6.01 5.48
C LEU A 49 -1.79 -6.49 4.04
N LEU A 50 -0.57 -6.90 3.71
CA LEU A 50 -0.26 -7.48 2.42
C LEU A 50 -0.34 -9.01 2.53
N PRO A 51 -0.85 -9.71 1.50
CA PRO A 51 -0.73 -11.15 1.46
C PRO A 51 0.75 -11.55 1.38
N GLN A 52 1.04 -12.84 1.56
CA GLN A 52 2.37 -13.35 1.25
C GLN A 52 2.63 -13.13 -0.25
N LEU A 53 3.69 -12.37 -0.55
CA LEU A 53 4.10 -12.07 -1.92
C LEU A 53 5.18 -13.04 -2.36
N ASP A 54 5.02 -13.58 -3.57
CA ASP A 54 6.08 -14.32 -4.22
C ASP A 54 7.23 -13.39 -4.63
N PRO A 55 8.43 -13.94 -4.90
CA PRO A 55 9.52 -13.14 -5.43
C PRO A 55 9.17 -12.55 -6.79
N GLY A 56 9.37 -11.24 -6.94
CA GLY A 56 8.93 -10.50 -8.11
C GLY A 56 9.01 -8.99 -7.92
N THR A 57 8.66 -8.27 -8.97
CA THR A 57 8.50 -6.81 -8.92
C THR A 57 7.02 -6.48 -8.75
N TYR A 58 6.74 -5.53 -7.87
CA TYR A 58 5.39 -5.08 -7.56
C TYR A 58 5.28 -3.58 -7.71
N LYS A 59 4.10 -3.12 -8.15
CA LYS A 59 3.71 -1.72 -8.15
C LYS A 59 2.53 -1.54 -7.19
N LEU A 60 2.60 -0.52 -6.36
CA LEU A 60 1.54 -0.19 -5.41
C LEU A 60 1.10 1.25 -5.66
N HIS A 61 -0.19 1.41 -5.93
CA HIS A 61 -0.87 2.69 -6.03
C HIS A 61 -1.79 2.85 -4.81
N TRP A 62 -1.78 4.04 -4.21
CA TRP A 62 -2.68 4.36 -3.10
C TRP A 62 -3.35 5.71 -3.32
N VAL A 63 -4.56 5.83 -2.77
CA VAL A 63 -5.32 7.10 -2.73
C VAL A 63 -5.84 7.30 -1.32
N GLY A 64 -5.57 8.47 -0.74
CA GLY A 64 -6.16 8.94 0.52
C GLY A 64 -6.92 10.25 0.32
N SER A 65 -7.82 10.57 1.24
CA SER A 65 -8.53 11.85 1.25
C SER A 65 -8.56 12.47 2.65
N ASP A 66 -8.52 13.80 2.71
CA ASP A 66 -8.78 14.53 3.96
C ASP A 66 -10.29 14.65 4.25
N ALA A 67 -10.64 15.28 5.39
CA ALA A 67 -12.03 15.50 5.79
C ALA A 67 -12.80 16.48 4.87
N ASN A 68 -12.08 17.29 4.08
CA ASN A 68 -12.66 18.20 3.10
C ASN A 68 -12.88 17.52 1.74
N GLY A 69 -12.45 16.27 1.58
CA GLY A 69 -12.52 15.52 0.33
C GLY A 69 -11.38 15.80 -0.65
N ASN A 70 -10.31 16.50 -0.23
CA ASN A 70 -9.12 16.64 -1.05
C ASN A 70 -8.39 15.32 -1.12
N GLU A 71 -8.09 14.85 -2.33
CA GLU A 71 -7.38 13.59 -2.54
C GLU A 71 -5.87 13.81 -2.68
N LEU A 72 -5.11 12.85 -2.14
CA LEU A 72 -3.70 12.67 -2.40
C LEU A 72 -3.49 11.22 -2.86
N ALA A 73 -2.66 11.05 -3.87
CA ALA A 73 -2.29 9.73 -4.38
C ALA A 73 -0.78 9.58 -4.44
N GLY A 74 -0.32 8.34 -4.43
CA GLY A 74 1.08 8.02 -4.63
C GLY A 74 1.29 6.65 -5.23
N ASP A 75 2.40 6.54 -5.94
CA ASP A 75 2.85 5.32 -6.60
C ASP A 75 4.23 4.94 -6.06
N LEU A 76 4.43 3.65 -5.81
CA LEU A 76 5.74 3.11 -5.47
C LEU A 76 5.93 1.74 -6.12
N SER A 77 7.18 1.41 -6.41
CA SER A 77 7.56 0.11 -6.93
C SER A 77 8.60 -0.53 -6.02
N PHE A 78 8.46 -1.82 -5.77
CA PHE A 78 9.41 -2.59 -4.97
C PHE A 78 9.64 -3.97 -5.55
N MET A 79 10.72 -4.61 -5.13
CA MET A 79 11.09 -5.97 -5.56
C MET A 79 11.29 -6.84 -4.32
N VAL A 80 10.67 -8.01 -4.33
CA VAL A 80 10.77 -9.06 -3.32
C VAL A 80 11.77 -10.11 -3.81
N HIS A 81 12.80 -10.41 -3.02
CA HIS A 81 13.70 -11.52 -3.29
C HIS A 81 13.33 -12.77 -2.49
N HIS A 82 13.76 -13.93 -2.97
CA HIS A 82 13.85 -15.12 -2.13
C HIS A 82 14.76 -14.81 -0.93
N SER A 83 14.22 -14.95 0.28
CA SER A 83 15.08 -15.20 1.44
C SER A 83 15.72 -16.57 1.24
N ARG A 84 17.05 -16.63 1.19
CA ARG A 84 17.80 -17.90 1.19
C ARG A 84 17.59 -18.68 2.47
#